data_AF-A0A918FEW5-F1
#
_entry.id   AF-A0A918FEW5-F1
#
_cell.length_a   1.000
_cell.length_b   1.000
_cell.length_c   1.000
_cell.angle_alpha   90.00
_cell.angle_beta   90.00
_cell.angle_gamma   90.00
#
_symmetry.space_group_name_H-M   'P 1'
#
loop_
_entity.id
_entity.type
_entity.pdbx_description
1 polymer ?
#
loop_
_entity_poly.entity_id
_entity_poly.type
_entity_poly.pdbx_seq_one_letter_code
_entity_poly.pdbx_strand_id
1 'polypeptide(L)'
;MIRSTVRHSIALKRLAAAAVLLSPLASAQTSSQTPQWDIGNGNMRFLGCYAVQRAVQCDIVYTLIRAKAGLLALEQGDLTYITADGRDGEAQSVSVGGAAFGPTSQQDSLNGKPQRATFRLPIPASSKPLKTLNIVGHVLSNITISHSGAPALPKATPAAAPVPSTPQNAAAPAGQSGSATISGTISAGDELQGAVVFACVRQGDGCDNSTIKYTEIRSSGQNAAYTIVGLDRALTYTVVGWLDTDGDGEVNAGDLLGTYNVGSNAAPISPPHTSTDFSISEIQD
;
A
#
# COMPACT_ATOMS: atom_id res chain seq x y z
N MET A 1 -14.49 -40.78 63.52
CA MET A 1 -13.24 -40.33 64.19
C MET A 1 -12.30 -39.94 63.06
N ILE A 2 -11.79 -38.74 62.84
CA ILE A 2 -11.51 -37.55 63.66
C ILE A 2 -11.81 -36.30 62.82
N ARG A 3 -12.41 -35.28 63.46
CA ARG A 3 -12.61 -33.93 62.93
C ARG A 3 -11.26 -33.18 62.94
N SER A 4 -10.98 -32.34 61.95
CA SER A 4 -10.25 -31.10 62.23
C SER A 4 -10.63 -29.99 61.26
N THR A 5 -11.18 -28.94 61.86
CA THR A 5 -11.62 -27.68 61.27
C THR A 5 -10.55 -26.67 61.63
N VAL A 6 -10.02 -25.91 60.67
CA VAL A 6 -9.30 -24.66 61.00
C VAL A 6 -9.91 -23.52 60.18
N ARG A 7 -10.71 -22.72 60.88
CA ARG A 7 -11.03 -21.34 60.52
C ARG A 7 -9.93 -20.45 61.09
N HIS A 8 -9.43 -19.48 60.33
CA HIS A 8 -8.96 -18.21 60.88
C HIS A 8 -9.37 -17.08 59.95
N SER A 9 -10.17 -16.18 60.52
CA SER A 9 -10.62 -14.91 59.98
C SER A 9 -9.64 -13.77 60.34
N ILE A 10 -9.90 -12.59 59.75
CA ILE A 10 -9.45 -11.23 60.13
C ILE A 10 -8.14 -10.85 59.38
N ALA A 11 -8.06 -9.80 58.55
CA ALA A 11 -8.53 -8.44 58.81
C ALA A 11 -8.99 -7.69 57.55
N LEU A 12 -10.16 -7.04 57.65
CA LEU A 12 -10.55 -5.90 56.84
C LEU A 12 -9.71 -4.68 57.24
N LYS A 13 -9.02 -4.05 56.29
CA LYS A 13 -8.63 -2.63 56.38
C LYS A 13 -9.22 -1.87 55.19
N ARG A 14 -9.98 -0.84 55.55
CA ARG A 14 -10.71 0.07 54.67
C ARG A 14 -9.81 1.18 54.12
N LEU A 15 -10.07 1.52 52.86
CA LEU A 15 -10.11 2.86 52.23
C LEU A 15 -8.89 3.80 52.36
N ALA A 16 -8.27 4.13 51.21
CA ALA A 16 -8.14 5.51 50.73
C ALA A 16 -7.71 5.59 49.24
N ALA A 17 -8.52 6.33 48.48
CA ALA A 17 -8.20 7.11 47.27
C ALA A 17 -7.55 6.42 46.04
N ALA A 18 -8.39 6.00 45.10
CA ALA A 18 -8.04 5.94 43.68
C ALA A 18 -9.21 6.49 42.86
N ALA A 19 -9.06 7.71 42.35
CA ALA A 19 -9.88 8.25 41.27
C ALA A 19 -9.06 9.30 40.51
N VAL A 20 -8.05 8.82 39.76
CA VAL A 20 -7.43 9.61 38.69
C VAL A 20 -8.34 9.45 37.47
N LEU A 21 -9.28 10.38 37.30
CA LEU A 21 -10.04 10.55 36.07
C LEU A 21 -9.16 11.29 35.06
N LEU A 22 -8.36 10.54 34.32
CA LEU A 22 -7.76 10.98 33.06
C LEU A 22 -8.33 10.11 31.95
N SER A 23 -9.49 10.50 31.45
CA SER A 23 -10.01 9.97 30.19
C SER A 23 -9.10 10.47 29.07
N PRO A 24 -8.51 9.60 28.24
CA PRO A 24 -7.86 10.05 27.02
C PRO A 24 -8.94 10.62 26.10
N LEU A 25 -8.79 11.88 25.73
CA LEU A 25 -9.47 12.44 24.56
C LEU A 25 -9.05 11.58 23.37
N ALA A 26 -9.94 10.69 22.93
CA ALA A 26 -9.85 10.10 21.62
C ALA A 26 -9.98 11.25 20.63
N SER A 27 -8.84 11.71 20.11
CA SER A 27 -8.80 12.65 19.01
C SER A 27 -9.52 11.99 17.84
N ALA A 28 -10.79 12.32 17.65
CA ALA A 28 -11.48 12.04 16.41
C ALA A 28 -10.66 12.73 15.32
N GLN A 29 -9.94 11.96 14.50
CA GLN A 29 -9.28 12.49 13.31
C GLN A 29 -10.37 13.00 12.36
N THR A 30 -10.71 14.28 12.50
CA THR A 30 -11.57 15.02 11.58
C THR A 30 -10.76 15.51 10.38
N SER A 31 -9.90 14.67 9.79
CA SER A 31 -9.44 14.95 8.44
C SER A 31 -10.45 14.30 7.49
N SER A 32 -11.29 15.12 6.87
CA SER A 32 -12.24 14.67 5.84
C SER A 32 -11.55 14.23 4.54
N GLN A 33 -10.26 13.91 4.60
CA GLN A 33 -9.49 13.48 3.45
C GLN A 33 -9.61 11.97 3.35
N THR A 34 -10.39 11.54 2.37
CA THR A 34 -10.42 10.15 1.90
C THR A 34 -9.00 9.64 1.71
N PRO A 35 -8.60 8.51 2.31
CA PRO A 35 -7.29 7.93 2.13
C PRO A 35 -6.97 7.79 0.63
N GLN A 36 -5.82 8.32 0.22
CA GLN A 36 -5.27 8.19 -1.13
C GLN A 36 -3.86 7.63 -1.00
N TRP A 37 -3.51 6.70 -1.88
CA TRP A 37 -2.18 6.13 -1.98
C TRP A 37 -1.80 5.95 -3.45
N ASP A 38 -0.51 6.03 -3.72
CA ASP A 38 0.03 5.78 -5.05
C ASP A 38 0.23 4.27 -5.22
N ILE A 39 -0.08 3.78 -6.42
CA ILE A 39 0.12 2.40 -6.86
C ILE A 39 1.05 2.40 -8.06
N GLY A 40 1.76 1.29 -8.31
CA GLY A 40 2.69 1.05 -9.43
C GLY A 40 2.64 2.10 -10.54
N ASN A 41 1.48 2.06 -11.18
CA ASN A 41 1.09 2.67 -12.42
C ASN A 41 -0.06 3.68 -12.25
N GLY A 42 -0.29 4.26 -11.08
CA GLY A 42 -1.47 5.08 -10.83
C GLY A 42 -1.61 5.67 -9.42
N ASN A 43 -2.79 6.22 -9.14
CA ASN A 43 -3.20 6.53 -7.78
C ASN A 43 -4.52 5.84 -7.44
N MET A 44 -4.69 5.40 -6.20
CA MET A 44 -5.95 4.89 -5.67
C MET A 44 -6.45 5.82 -4.58
N ARG A 45 -7.77 6.01 -4.54
CA ARG A 45 -8.45 6.76 -3.49
C ARG A 45 -9.66 6.01 -3.03
N PHE A 46 -9.75 5.76 -1.73
CA PHE A 46 -10.91 5.13 -1.12
C PHE A 46 -12.08 6.11 -1.02
N LEU A 47 -13.24 5.75 -1.57
CA LEU A 47 -14.44 6.59 -1.50
C LEU A 47 -15.31 6.29 -0.28
N GLY A 48 -15.33 5.04 0.17
CA GLY A 48 -16.18 4.60 1.28
C GLY A 48 -16.87 3.27 1.02
N CYS A 49 -17.47 2.73 2.08
CA CYS A 49 -18.37 1.59 2.00
C CYS A 49 -19.82 2.01 2.28
N TYR A 50 -20.77 1.35 1.65
CA TYR A 50 -22.20 1.63 1.78
C TYR A 50 -23.05 0.37 1.63
N ALA A 51 -24.19 0.38 2.32
CA ALA A 51 -25.16 -0.70 2.30
C ALA A 51 -25.92 -0.74 0.96
N VAL A 52 -25.97 -1.92 0.32
CA VAL A 52 -26.76 -2.14 -0.91
C VAL A 52 -27.51 -3.45 -0.81
N GLN A 53 -28.84 -3.36 -0.76
CA GLN A 53 -29.75 -4.50 -0.60
C GLN A 53 -29.39 -5.39 0.60
N ARG A 54 -28.73 -6.53 0.36
CA ARG A 54 -28.31 -7.53 1.37
C ARG A 54 -26.80 -7.60 1.54
N ALA A 55 -26.06 -6.70 0.91
CA ALA A 55 -24.60 -6.68 0.90
C ALA A 55 -24.06 -5.29 1.30
N VAL A 56 -22.75 -5.22 1.47
CA VAL A 56 -22.02 -3.95 1.53
C VAL A 56 -21.21 -3.80 0.25
N GLN A 57 -21.22 -2.61 -0.33
CA GLN A 57 -20.33 -2.25 -1.43
C GLN A 57 -19.30 -1.25 -0.96
N CYS A 58 -18.08 -1.36 -1.44
CA CYS A 58 -17.02 -0.40 -1.19
C CYS A 58 -16.48 0.10 -2.53
N ASP A 59 -16.32 1.41 -2.64
CA ASP A 59 -15.85 2.04 -3.86
C ASP A 59 -14.45 2.63 -3.65
N ILE A 60 -13.63 2.47 -4.68
CA ILE A 60 -12.39 3.22 -4.86
C ILE A 60 -12.47 3.94 -6.20
N VAL A 61 -11.66 4.99 -6.32
CA VAL A 61 -11.30 5.56 -7.60
C VAL A 61 -9.84 5.26 -7.82
N TYR A 62 -9.50 4.69 -8.97
CA TYR A 62 -8.12 4.56 -9.39
C TYR A 62 -7.90 5.29 -10.70
N THR A 63 -6.73 5.93 -10.87
CA THR A 63 -6.33 6.57 -12.12
C THR A 63 -5.04 5.92 -12.57
N LEU A 64 -5.07 5.23 -13.71
CA LEU A 64 -3.84 4.71 -14.30
C LEU A 64 -3.10 5.83 -15.02
N ILE A 65 -1.80 5.94 -14.75
CA ILE A 65 -0.88 6.86 -15.40
C ILE A 65 -0.43 6.29 -16.76
N ARG A 66 -0.48 4.96 -16.97
CA ARG A 66 -0.22 4.30 -18.27
C ARG A 66 -1.33 3.30 -18.62
N ALA A 67 -1.82 3.30 -19.87
CA ALA A 67 -2.81 2.32 -20.34
C ALA A 67 -2.24 0.94 -20.71
N LYS A 68 -0.91 0.75 -20.69
CA LYS A 68 -0.27 -0.50 -21.14
C LYS A 68 0.41 -1.30 -20.03
N ALA A 69 0.70 -0.71 -18.88
CA ALA A 69 1.15 -1.50 -17.74
C ALA A 69 -0.05 -2.34 -17.32
N GLY A 70 0.09 -3.67 -17.41
CA GLY A 70 -0.92 -4.64 -16.99
C GLY A 70 -1.68 -4.08 -15.80
N LEU A 71 -3.00 -3.90 -15.99
CA LEU A 71 -3.90 -3.41 -14.95
C LEU A 71 -3.49 -4.09 -13.65
N LEU A 72 -3.50 -3.34 -12.53
CA LEU A 72 -3.57 -3.96 -11.21
C LEU A 72 -4.44 -5.22 -11.35
N ALA A 73 -3.82 -6.40 -11.25
CA ALA A 73 -4.56 -7.62 -11.08
C ALA A 73 -5.15 -7.47 -9.68
N LEU A 74 -6.25 -6.72 -9.56
CA LEU A 74 -7.09 -6.71 -8.39
C LEU A 74 -7.71 -8.09 -8.38
N GLU A 75 -6.94 -9.07 -7.94
CA GLU A 75 -7.45 -10.39 -7.73
C GLU A 75 -8.43 -10.32 -6.56
N GLN A 76 -9.43 -11.20 -6.60
CA GLN A 76 -10.43 -11.25 -5.55
C GLN A 76 -9.79 -11.48 -4.16
N GLY A 77 -8.63 -12.15 -4.10
CA GLY A 77 -7.83 -12.38 -2.90
C GLY A 77 -7.08 -11.16 -2.36
N ASP A 78 -6.85 -10.13 -3.17
CA ASP A 78 -6.17 -8.90 -2.72
C ASP A 78 -7.10 -7.96 -1.93
N LEU A 79 -8.37 -8.33 -1.83
CA LEU A 79 -9.45 -7.58 -1.21
C LEU A 79 -10.07 -8.36 -0.06
N THR A 80 -9.43 -8.27 1.10
CA THR A 80 -9.88 -8.92 2.34
C THR A 80 -10.45 -7.90 3.33
N TYR A 81 -11.37 -8.34 4.17
CA TYR A 81 -11.93 -7.51 5.24
C TYR A 81 -12.02 -8.28 6.56
N ILE A 82 -12.07 -7.53 7.65
CA ILE A 82 -12.38 -8.04 8.98
C ILE A 82 -13.56 -7.25 9.54
N THR A 83 -14.64 -7.94 9.88
CA THR A 83 -15.84 -7.34 10.48
C THR A 83 -15.61 -6.96 11.95
N ALA A 84 -16.52 -6.15 12.52
CA ALA A 84 -16.43 -5.74 13.92
C ALA A 84 -16.42 -6.89 14.93
N ASP A 85 -17.05 -8.02 14.59
CA ASP A 85 -17.05 -9.27 15.38
C ASP A 85 -15.82 -10.16 15.12
N GLY A 86 -14.87 -9.70 14.29
CA GLY A 86 -13.59 -10.36 14.07
C GLY A 86 -13.60 -11.45 13.00
N ARG A 87 -14.67 -11.59 12.21
CA ARG A 87 -14.70 -12.51 11.08
C ARG A 87 -13.97 -11.90 9.89
N ASP A 88 -13.10 -12.68 9.30
CA ASP A 88 -12.43 -12.41 8.04
C ASP A 88 -13.32 -12.80 6.85
N GLY A 89 -13.01 -12.24 5.69
CA GLY A 89 -13.64 -12.60 4.44
C GLY A 89 -13.02 -11.88 3.26
N GLU A 90 -13.43 -12.30 2.06
CA GLU A 90 -12.97 -11.75 0.78
C GLU A 90 -14.12 -11.07 0.05
N ALA A 91 -13.80 -10.10 -0.80
CA ALA A 91 -14.78 -9.53 -1.71
C ALA A 91 -15.39 -10.66 -2.57
N GLN A 92 -16.71 -10.64 -2.77
CA GLN A 92 -17.42 -11.62 -3.60
C GLN A 92 -17.26 -11.32 -5.10
N SER A 93 -17.14 -10.04 -5.44
CA SER A 93 -17.03 -9.60 -6.82
C SER A 93 -16.36 -8.24 -6.89
N VAL A 94 -15.58 -8.04 -7.95
CA VAL A 94 -15.00 -6.75 -8.33
C VAL A 94 -15.67 -6.30 -9.62
N SER A 95 -15.94 -5.00 -9.75
CA SER A 95 -16.38 -4.40 -11.00
C SER A 95 -15.64 -3.10 -11.23
N VAL A 96 -15.33 -2.80 -12.49
CA VAL A 96 -14.63 -1.58 -12.87
C VAL A 96 -15.42 -0.88 -13.97
N GLY A 97 -15.71 0.41 -13.78
CA GLY A 97 -16.54 1.17 -14.73
C GLY A 97 -17.94 0.58 -14.91
N GLY A 98 -18.42 -0.22 -13.95
CA GLY A 98 -19.69 -0.93 -14.00
C GLY A 98 -19.65 -2.30 -14.70
N ALA A 99 -18.53 -2.69 -15.30
CA ALA A 99 -18.34 -4.03 -15.86
C ALA A 99 -17.78 -4.99 -14.80
N ALA A 100 -18.23 -6.24 -14.78
CA ALA A 100 -17.64 -7.26 -13.93
C ALA A 100 -16.15 -7.44 -14.27
N PHE A 101 -15.31 -7.48 -13.25
CA PHE A 101 -13.87 -7.63 -13.38
C PHE A 101 -13.50 -9.04 -12.89
N GLY A 102 -12.94 -9.84 -13.78
CA GLY A 102 -12.48 -11.19 -13.51
C GLY A 102 -11.01 -11.39 -13.88
N PRO A 103 -10.44 -12.57 -13.61
CA PRO A 103 -9.01 -12.86 -13.81
C PRO A 103 -8.53 -12.69 -15.27
N THR A 104 -9.45 -12.73 -16.25
CA THR A 104 -9.14 -12.55 -17.68
C THR A 104 -9.59 -11.20 -18.22
N SER A 105 -10.04 -10.27 -17.36
CA SER A 105 -10.55 -8.97 -17.79
C SER A 105 -9.39 -8.02 -18.04
N GLN A 106 -8.95 -7.92 -19.29
CA GLN A 106 -8.10 -6.80 -19.71
C GLN A 106 -8.97 -5.56 -19.98
N GLN A 107 -8.57 -4.41 -19.45
CA GLN A 107 -9.24 -3.15 -19.69
C GLN A 107 -8.30 -2.24 -20.51
N ASP A 108 -8.36 -2.37 -21.83
CA ASP A 108 -7.42 -1.81 -22.81
C ASP A 108 -7.34 -0.27 -22.90
N SER A 109 -8.03 0.50 -22.05
CA SER A 109 -8.01 1.96 -22.25
C SER A 109 -8.43 2.77 -21.03
N LEU A 110 -7.54 2.88 -20.05
CA LEU A 110 -7.77 3.76 -18.89
C LEU A 110 -6.76 4.91 -18.80
N ASN A 111 -6.22 5.36 -19.95
CA ASN A 111 -5.23 6.43 -20.06
C ASN A 111 -5.61 7.69 -19.25
N GLY A 112 -5.06 7.82 -18.04
CA GLY A 112 -5.20 9.00 -17.19
C GLY A 112 -6.62 9.30 -16.71
N LYS A 113 -7.61 8.43 -16.98
CA LYS A 113 -9.01 8.68 -16.61
C LYS A 113 -9.34 7.95 -15.30
N PRO A 114 -9.79 8.67 -14.26
CA PRO A 114 -10.20 8.05 -13.03
C PRO A 114 -11.35 7.06 -13.27
N GLN A 115 -11.14 5.80 -12.90
CA GLN A 115 -12.13 4.75 -12.95
C GLN A 115 -12.64 4.43 -11.55
N ARG A 116 -13.95 4.16 -11.46
CA ARG A 116 -14.52 3.58 -10.26
C ARG A 116 -14.31 2.08 -10.29
N ALA A 117 -13.68 1.53 -9.26
CA ALA A 117 -13.80 0.12 -8.95
C ALA A 117 -14.72 -0.06 -7.74
N THR A 118 -15.63 -1.02 -7.84
CA THR A 118 -16.63 -1.34 -6.83
C THR A 118 -16.48 -2.79 -6.42
N PHE A 119 -16.34 -3.00 -5.11
CA PHE A 119 -16.20 -4.29 -4.48
C PHE A 119 -17.47 -4.64 -3.72
N ARG A 120 -17.95 -5.88 -3.85
CA ARG A 120 -19.10 -6.37 -3.08
C ARG A 120 -18.61 -7.26 -1.96
N LEU A 121 -18.90 -6.90 -0.72
CA LEU A 121 -18.59 -7.71 0.46
C LEU A 121 -19.84 -8.54 0.83
N PRO A 122 -19.72 -9.87 1.04
CA PRO A 122 -20.84 -10.75 1.37
C PRO A 122 -21.25 -10.64 2.86
N ILE A 123 -21.37 -9.41 3.36
CA ILE A 123 -21.84 -9.11 4.72
C ILE A 123 -23.18 -8.40 4.69
N PRO A 124 -24.05 -8.59 5.70
CA PRO A 124 -25.35 -7.94 5.75
C PRO A 124 -25.23 -6.41 5.64
N ALA A 125 -26.16 -5.78 4.91
CA ALA A 125 -26.26 -4.33 4.80
C ALA A 125 -26.33 -3.61 6.16
N SER A 126 -26.92 -4.27 7.17
CA SER A 126 -27.03 -3.76 8.55
C SER A 126 -25.79 -4.00 9.41
N SER A 127 -24.65 -4.36 8.81
CA SER A 127 -23.44 -4.67 9.56
C SER A 127 -22.87 -3.43 10.24
N LYS A 128 -22.20 -3.65 11.37
CA LYS A 128 -21.37 -2.64 12.03
C LYS A 128 -20.20 -2.21 11.13
N PRO A 129 -19.54 -1.06 11.41
CA PRO A 129 -18.32 -0.64 10.73
C PRO A 129 -17.32 -1.79 10.57
N LEU A 130 -16.64 -1.86 9.43
CA LEU A 130 -15.56 -2.82 9.24
C LEU A 130 -14.42 -2.45 10.18
N LYS A 131 -13.87 -3.45 10.88
CA LYS A 131 -12.68 -3.27 11.69
C LYS A 131 -11.49 -2.97 10.78
N THR A 132 -11.36 -3.75 9.71
CA THR A 132 -10.25 -3.67 8.78
C THR A 132 -10.73 -3.94 7.35
N LEU A 133 -10.17 -3.23 6.38
CA LEU A 133 -10.30 -3.48 4.95
C LEU A 133 -8.91 -3.39 4.33
N ASN A 134 -8.44 -4.48 3.74
CA ASN A 134 -7.18 -4.55 3.01
C ASN A 134 -7.47 -4.44 1.51
N ILE A 135 -6.82 -3.49 0.85
CA ILE A 135 -6.94 -3.25 -0.60
C ILE A 135 -5.53 -3.27 -1.17
N VAL A 136 -5.13 -4.36 -1.81
CA VAL A 136 -3.80 -4.50 -2.44
C VAL A 136 -2.68 -4.22 -1.44
N GLY A 137 -2.73 -4.86 -0.27
CA GLY A 137 -1.76 -4.67 0.81
C GLY A 137 -1.94 -3.39 1.64
N HIS A 138 -2.83 -2.47 1.23
CA HIS A 138 -3.12 -1.26 2.01
C HIS A 138 -4.26 -1.49 3.00
N VAL A 139 -3.93 -1.38 4.29
CA VAL A 139 -4.85 -1.64 5.39
C VAL A 139 -5.55 -0.34 5.84
N LEU A 140 -6.87 -0.30 5.66
CA LEU A 140 -7.75 0.72 6.19
C LEU A 140 -8.45 0.19 7.46
N SER A 141 -8.60 1.04 8.48
CA SER A 141 -9.19 0.65 9.77
C SER A 141 -10.43 1.48 10.11
N ASN A 142 -11.36 0.88 10.85
CA ASN A 142 -12.58 1.52 11.36
C ASN A 142 -13.45 2.14 10.26
N ILE A 143 -13.74 1.37 9.21
CA ILE A 143 -14.47 1.86 8.04
C ILE A 143 -15.97 1.86 8.30
N THR A 144 -16.54 3.06 8.37
CA THR A 144 -17.99 3.25 8.49
C THR A 144 -18.71 2.78 7.22
N ILE A 145 -19.85 2.11 7.40
CA ILE A 145 -20.75 1.73 6.31
C ILE A 145 -21.87 2.76 6.23
N SER A 146 -21.91 3.53 5.14
CA SER A 146 -22.98 4.50 4.89
C SER A 146 -24.29 3.81 4.48
N HIS A 147 -25.41 4.41 4.87
CA HIS A 147 -26.75 3.98 4.46
C HIS A 147 -27.40 4.96 3.47
N SER A 148 -26.67 6.00 3.06
CA SER A 148 -27.14 7.04 2.13
C SER A 148 -26.90 6.71 0.65
N GLY A 149 -26.49 5.48 0.34
CA GLY A 149 -26.13 5.04 -1.01
C GLY A 149 -24.68 5.34 -1.41
N ALA A 150 -24.37 5.12 -2.70
CA ALA A 150 -23.02 5.24 -3.23
C ALA A 150 -22.47 6.67 -3.13
N PRO A 151 -21.20 6.86 -2.71
CA PRO A 151 -20.56 8.17 -2.75
C PRO A 151 -20.51 8.70 -4.19
N ALA A 152 -20.68 10.02 -4.37
CA ALA A 152 -20.50 10.65 -5.67
C ALA A 152 -19.05 10.52 -6.16
N LEU A 153 -18.85 10.40 -7.48
CA LEU A 153 -17.51 10.49 -8.04
C LEU A 153 -16.97 11.90 -7.78
N PRO A 154 -15.73 12.02 -7.29
CA PRO A 154 -15.09 13.33 -7.20
C PRO A 154 -15.01 13.93 -8.59
N LYS A 155 -15.48 15.18 -8.73
CA LYS A 155 -15.34 15.93 -9.99
C LYS A 155 -13.84 16.01 -10.32
N ALA A 156 -13.46 15.67 -11.56
CA ALA A 156 -12.08 15.76 -11.99
C ALA A 156 -11.59 17.21 -11.81
N THR A 157 -10.71 17.43 -10.86
CA THR A 157 -9.97 18.70 -10.74
C THR A 157 -8.88 18.66 -11.81
N PRO A 158 -8.73 19.72 -12.64
CA PRO A 158 -7.60 19.80 -13.57
C PRO A 158 -6.29 19.59 -12.82
N ALA A 159 -5.42 18.72 -13.35
CA ALA A 159 -4.12 18.43 -12.75
C ALA A 159 -3.34 19.75 -12.55
N ALA A 160 -3.03 20.07 -11.30
CA ALA A 160 -2.18 21.22 -11.00
C ALA A 160 -0.77 20.93 -11.54
N ALA A 161 -0.15 21.94 -12.16
CA ALA A 161 1.20 21.83 -12.66
C ALA A 161 2.17 21.39 -11.55
N PRO A 162 3.17 20.53 -11.83
CA PRO A 162 4.09 20.02 -10.83
C PRO A 162 4.87 21.16 -10.18
N VAL A 163 4.86 21.21 -8.84
CA VAL A 163 5.64 22.18 -8.07
C VAL A 163 7.06 21.62 -7.89
N PRO A 164 8.13 22.39 -8.14
CA PRO A 164 9.50 21.94 -7.92
C PRO A 164 9.74 21.66 -6.42
N SER A 165 10.20 20.46 -6.09
CA SER A 165 10.57 20.09 -4.72
C SER A 165 12.06 20.34 -4.52
N THR A 166 12.42 21.22 -3.57
CA THR A 166 13.81 21.49 -3.20
C THR A 166 14.35 20.36 -2.30
N PRO A 167 15.58 19.85 -2.50
CA PRO A 167 16.14 18.80 -1.64
C PRO A 167 16.59 19.39 -0.30
N GLN A 168 16.12 18.82 0.82
CA GLN A 168 16.57 19.20 2.17
C GLN A 168 17.37 18.05 2.78
N ASN A 169 18.67 18.24 2.92
CA ASN A 169 19.60 17.30 3.53
C ASN A 169 19.62 17.50 5.06
N ALA A 170 19.42 16.43 5.85
CA ALA A 170 19.67 16.45 7.28
C ALA A 170 20.09 15.06 7.79
N ALA A 171 21.23 15.01 8.47
CA ALA A 171 21.75 13.83 9.16
C ALA A 171 20.93 13.53 10.44
N ALA A 172 20.78 12.25 10.80
CA ALA A 172 20.18 11.86 12.08
C ALA A 172 20.80 10.56 12.64
N PRO A 173 21.02 10.47 13.97
CA PRO A 173 21.22 9.21 14.67
C PRO A 173 19.91 8.61 15.25
N ALA A 174 19.94 7.26 15.32
CA ALA A 174 19.10 6.24 15.94
C ALA A 174 17.71 6.56 16.56
N GLY A 175 16.70 5.77 16.12
CA GLY A 175 15.58 5.36 16.98
C GLY A 175 14.15 5.71 16.52
N GLN A 176 13.91 6.10 15.27
CA GLN A 176 12.57 6.46 14.82
C GLN A 176 11.96 5.41 13.91
N SER A 177 10.81 4.87 14.32
CA SER A 177 9.80 4.34 13.39
C SER A 177 9.25 5.53 12.61
N GLY A 178 9.70 5.71 11.38
CA GLY A 178 9.31 6.81 10.52
C GLY A 178 9.72 6.53 9.09
N SER A 179 8.87 6.92 8.14
CA SER A 179 9.14 6.82 6.70
C SER A 179 10.56 7.31 6.37
N ALA A 180 11.33 6.46 5.71
CA ALA A 180 12.69 6.75 5.23
C ALA A 180 12.78 6.61 3.72
N THR A 181 13.93 7.02 3.18
CA THR A 181 14.17 7.07 1.74
C THR A 181 15.44 6.32 1.35
N ILE A 182 15.44 5.73 0.17
CA ILE A 182 16.65 5.28 -0.53
C ILE A 182 16.75 6.08 -1.84
N SER A 183 17.92 6.65 -2.12
CA SER A 183 18.16 7.40 -3.36
C SER A 183 19.50 7.05 -4.01
N GLY A 184 19.58 7.33 -5.31
CA GLY A 184 20.75 7.11 -6.15
C GLY A 184 20.48 7.48 -7.60
N THR A 185 21.36 7.01 -8.48
CA THR A 185 21.28 7.14 -9.93
C THR A 185 21.19 5.75 -10.54
N ILE A 186 20.23 5.55 -11.43
CA ILE A 186 20.14 4.36 -12.28
C ILE A 186 20.67 4.71 -13.67
N SER A 187 21.42 3.80 -14.28
CA SER A 187 21.92 3.92 -15.65
C SER A 187 21.59 2.70 -16.50
N ALA A 188 21.55 2.89 -17.82
CA ALA A 188 21.39 1.83 -18.80
C ALA A 188 22.17 2.14 -20.09
N GLY A 189 22.33 1.14 -20.95
CA GLY A 189 22.76 1.35 -22.34
C GLY A 189 21.68 2.04 -23.19
N ASP A 190 20.42 1.98 -22.77
CA ASP A 190 19.24 2.45 -23.49
C ASP A 190 18.47 3.56 -22.74
N GLU A 191 17.37 4.01 -23.34
CA GLU A 191 16.44 4.98 -22.76
C GLU A 191 15.77 4.44 -21.49
N LEU A 192 15.88 5.17 -20.37
CA LEU A 192 15.32 4.76 -19.08
C LEU A 192 13.89 5.25 -18.83
N GLN A 193 13.31 6.09 -19.69
CA GLN A 193 11.94 6.56 -19.49
C GLN A 193 10.96 5.37 -19.42
N GLY A 194 10.38 5.13 -18.25
CA GLY A 194 9.54 3.97 -17.99
C GLY A 194 10.12 2.95 -17.03
N ALA A 195 11.42 3.00 -16.75
CA ALA A 195 12.06 2.10 -15.82
C ALA A 195 11.49 2.29 -14.41
N VAL A 196 11.32 1.18 -13.69
CA VAL A 196 10.89 1.13 -12.30
C VAL A 196 12.10 0.81 -11.43
N VAL A 197 12.30 1.58 -10.37
CA VAL A 197 13.28 1.28 -9.32
C VAL A 197 12.54 0.97 -8.03
N PHE A 198 12.64 -0.27 -7.56
CA PHE A 198 11.94 -0.73 -6.37
C PHE A 198 12.88 -1.28 -5.31
N ALA A 199 12.41 -1.22 -4.07
CA ALA A 199 13.04 -1.76 -2.89
C ALA A 199 12.09 -2.75 -2.25
N CYS A 200 12.60 -3.93 -1.90
CA CYS A 200 11.84 -4.98 -1.22
C CYS A 200 12.71 -5.70 -0.18
N VAL A 201 12.10 -6.29 0.85
CA VAL A 201 12.77 -7.27 1.71
C VAL A 201 12.81 -8.60 0.97
N ARG A 202 13.96 -9.28 0.94
CA ARG A 202 14.04 -10.62 0.33
C ARG A 202 13.28 -11.65 1.15
N GLN A 203 12.54 -12.51 0.45
CA GLN A 203 11.89 -13.69 1.00
C GLN A 203 12.18 -14.90 0.09
N GLY A 204 13.07 -15.79 0.54
CA GLY A 204 13.57 -16.88 -0.30
C GLY A 204 14.27 -16.31 -1.54
N ASP A 205 13.88 -16.77 -2.72
CA ASP A 205 14.44 -16.34 -3.99
C ASP A 205 13.82 -15.04 -4.53
N GLY A 206 12.74 -14.56 -3.93
CA GLY A 206 12.01 -13.37 -4.39
C GLY A 206 11.95 -12.21 -3.39
N CYS A 207 11.05 -11.28 -3.68
CA CYS A 207 10.67 -10.17 -2.81
C CYS A 207 9.45 -10.52 -1.96
N ASP A 208 9.42 -10.05 -0.71
CA ASP A 208 8.18 -9.96 0.06
C ASP A 208 7.34 -8.80 -0.51
N ASN A 209 6.24 -9.16 -1.20
CA ASN A 209 5.34 -8.22 -1.85
C ASN A 209 4.76 -7.16 -0.89
N SER A 210 4.61 -7.48 0.39
CA SER A 210 4.09 -6.53 1.39
C SER A 210 5.05 -5.38 1.69
N THR A 211 6.34 -5.56 1.38
CA THR A 211 7.41 -4.61 1.66
C THR A 211 7.82 -3.76 0.47
N ILE A 212 7.30 -4.06 -0.72
CA ILE A 212 7.68 -3.36 -1.95
C ILE A 212 7.33 -1.87 -1.84
N LYS A 213 8.30 -1.03 -2.16
CA LYS A 213 8.16 0.41 -2.40
C LYS A 213 8.99 0.73 -3.63
N TYR A 214 8.50 1.61 -4.51
CA TYR A 214 9.19 1.86 -5.76
C TYR A 214 9.01 3.31 -6.20
N THR A 215 9.75 3.65 -7.24
CA THR A 215 9.65 4.90 -7.97
C THR A 215 9.85 4.60 -9.45
N GLU A 216 9.47 5.53 -10.32
CA GLU A 216 9.46 5.34 -11.76
C GLU A 216 10.25 6.48 -12.41
N ILE A 217 11.09 6.13 -13.36
CA ILE A 217 11.88 7.07 -14.14
C ILE A 217 11.00 7.70 -15.21
N ARG A 218 10.80 9.01 -15.11
CA ARG A 218 9.97 9.79 -16.04
C ARG A 218 10.79 10.63 -17.01
N SER A 219 12.01 10.97 -16.62
CA SER A 219 12.97 11.67 -17.47
C SER A 219 13.44 10.77 -18.60
N SER A 220 13.69 11.36 -19.76
CA SER A 220 14.40 10.69 -20.85
C SER A 220 15.92 10.67 -20.61
N GLY A 221 16.61 9.72 -21.20
CA GLY A 221 18.06 9.55 -21.20
C GLY A 221 18.52 8.23 -20.58
N GLN A 222 19.82 7.97 -20.73
CA GLN A 222 20.48 6.75 -20.24
C GLN A 222 20.87 6.80 -18.75
N ASN A 223 20.62 7.92 -18.08
CA ASN A 223 20.90 8.10 -16.65
C ASN A 223 19.75 8.88 -16.01
N ALA A 224 19.29 8.42 -14.86
CA ALA A 224 18.24 9.12 -14.12
C ALA A 224 18.44 9.01 -12.61
N ALA A 225 18.19 10.12 -11.91
CA ALA A 225 18.11 10.11 -10.46
C ALA A 225 16.79 9.46 -10.01
N TYR A 226 16.83 8.70 -8.93
CA TYR A 226 15.65 8.08 -8.34
C TYR A 226 15.61 8.29 -6.82
N THR A 227 14.41 8.23 -6.25
CA THR A 227 14.20 8.23 -4.80
C THR A 227 12.99 7.38 -4.48
N ILE A 228 13.19 6.36 -3.67
CA ILE A 228 12.15 5.52 -3.09
C ILE A 228 11.83 6.09 -1.71
N VAL A 229 10.55 6.29 -1.41
CA VAL A 229 10.05 6.86 -0.15
C VAL A 229 9.16 5.86 0.58
N GLY A 230 8.84 6.12 1.86
CA GLY A 230 7.90 5.27 2.59
C GLY A 230 8.49 3.96 3.10
N LEU A 231 9.82 3.88 3.23
CA LEU A 231 10.50 2.67 3.69
C LEU A 231 10.53 2.61 5.21
N ASP A 232 10.37 1.40 5.76
CA ASP A 232 10.57 1.14 7.18
C ASP A 232 12.07 1.10 7.52
N ARG A 233 12.50 1.90 8.51
CA ARG A 233 13.88 2.00 9.00
C ARG A 233 14.37 0.75 9.73
N ALA A 234 13.46 -0.09 10.21
CA ALA A 234 13.79 -1.35 10.88
C ALA A 234 14.07 -2.50 9.91
N LEU A 235 13.79 -2.31 8.62
CA LEU A 235 13.94 -3.33 7.59
C LEU A 235 15.16 -3.05 6.71
N THR A 236 15.61 -4.10 6.04
CA THR A 236 16.73 -4.07 5.12
C THR A 236 16.25 -4.54 3.76
N TYR A 237 16.57 -3.77 2.72
CA TYR A 237 15.99 -3.92 1.40
C TYR A 237 17.05 -4.31 0.36
N THR A 238 16.62 -5.02 -0.66
CA THR A 238 17.31 -5.11 -1.95
C THR A 238 16.69 -4.08 -2.88
N VAL A 239 17.53 -3.35 -3.62
CA VAL A 239 17.10 -2.36 -4.62
C VAL A 239 17.32 -2.92 -6.00
N VAL A 240 16.26 -2.93 -6.80
CA VAL A 240 16.22 -3.50 -8.14
C VAL A 240 15.69 -2.43 -9.10
N GLY A 241 16.30 -2.33 -10.27
CA GLY A 241 15.80 -1.56 -11.39
C GLY A 241 15.36 -2.51 -12.49
N TRP A 242 14.22 -2.23 -13.10
CA TRP A 242 13.66 -2.99 -14.20
C TRP A 242 13.03 -2.07 -15.24
N LEU A 243 13.25 -2.35 -16.52
CA LEU A 243 12.56 -1.74 -17.63
C LEU A 243 11.93 -2.84 -18.48
N ASP A 244 10.60 -2.87 -18.41
CA ASP A 244 9.72 -3.64 -19.28
C ASP A 244 9.77 -3.06 -20.69
N THR A 245 10.44 -3.77 -21.60
CA THR A 245 10.76 -3.24 -22.94
C THR A 245 9.69 -3.60 -23.96
N ASP A 246 8.99 -4.72 -23.77
CA ASP A 246 7.91 -5.17 -24.67
C ASP A 246 6.50 -4.80 -24.16
N GLY A 247 6.38 -4.42 -22.90
CA GLY A 247 5.15 -3.96 -22.25
C GLY A 247 4.23 -5.08 -21.80
N ASP A 248 4.72 -6.31 -21.63
CA ASP A 248 3.92 -7.46 -21.23
C ASP A 248 3.74 -7.58 -19.70
N GLY A 249 4.55 -6.85 -18.93
CA GLY A 249 4.51 -6.83 -17.47
C GLY A 249 5.18 -8.02 -16.79
N GLU A 250 5.92 -8.85 -17.52
CA GLU A 250 6.69 -9.98 -17.02
C GLU A 250 8.20 -9.68 -17.12
N VAL A 251 9.00 -10.15 -16.16
CA VAL A 251 10.47 -10.00 -16.24
C VAL A 251 11.02 -11.11 -17.11
N ASN A 252 11.36 -10.82 -18.36
CA ASN A 252 11.75 -11.82 -19.35
C ASN A 252 12.96 -11.39 -20.21
N ALA A 253 13.32 -12.21 -21.20
CA ALA A 253 14.42 -11.89 -22.10
C ALA A 253 14.06 -10.70 -23.02
N GLY A 254 15.00 -9.75 -23.14
CA GLY A 254 14.78 -8.48 -23.82
C GLY A 254 14.48 -7.31 -22.89
N ASP A 255 14.10 -7.57 -21.64
CA ASP A 255 13.99 -6.54 -20.61
C ASP A 255 15.34 -6.11 -20.07
N LEU A 256 15.41 -4.90 -19.49
CA LEU A 256 16.59 -4.48 -18.76
C LEU A 256 16.36 -4.69 -17.27
N LEU A 257 17.28 -5.41 -16.62
CA LEU A 257 17.24 -5.67 -15.18
C LEU A 257 18.59 -5.42 -14.55
N GLY A 258 18.58 -4.96 -13.31
CA GLY A 258 19.79 -4.79 -12.51
C GLY A 258 19.46 -4.63 -11.05
N THR A 259 20.42 -4.98 -10.20
CA THR A 259 20.29 -4.88 -8.74
C THR A 259 21.43 -4.02 -8.22
N TYR A 260 21.16 -3.21 -7.19
CA TYR A 260 22.24 -2.55 -6.48
C TYR A 260 23.13 -3.60 -5.79
N ASN A 261 24.39 -3.62 -6.22
CA ASN A 261 25.39 -4.58 -5.76
C ASN A 261 26.56 -3.84 -5.10
N VAL A 262 27.14 -4.45 -4.07
CA VAL A 262 28.45 -4.08 -3.55
C VAL A 262 29.41 -5.22 -3.90
N GLY A 263 30.23 -4.99 -4.92
CA GLY A 263 30.99 -6.05 -5.57
C GLY A 263 30.08 -6.95 -6.42
N SER A 264 30.18 -8.26 -6.24
CA SER A 264 29.39 -9.25 -7.00
C SER A 264 28.09 -9.68 -6.32
N ASN A 265 27.75 -9.13 -5.15
CA ASN A 265 26.61 -9.55 -4.35
C ASN A 265 25.59 -8.43 -4.22
N ALA A 266 24.31 -8.80 -4.32
CA ALA A 266 23.19 -7.92 -3.97
C ALA A 266 23.39 -7.41 -2.55
N ALA A 267 23.48 -6.09 -2.41
CA ALA A 267 23.80 -5.48 -1.14
C ALA A 267 22.52 -5.18 -0.36
N PRO A 268 22.34 -5.74 0.85
CA PRO A 268 21.26 -5.33 1.73
C PRO A 268 21.44 -3.87 2.16
N ILE A 269 20.40 -3.05 2.01
CA ILE A 269 20.42 -1.60 2.32
C ILE A 269 19.44 -1.27 3.43
N SER A 270 19.90 -0.58 4.46
CA SER A 270 19.05 -0.04 5.52
C SER A 270 18.71 1.44 5.26
N PRO A 271 17.43 1.84 5.22
CA PRO A 271 17.04 3.24 5.08
C PRO A 271 17.34 4.07 6.35
N PRO A 272 17.61 5.38 6.23
CA PRO A 272 17.81 6.12 4.98
C PRO A 272 19.17 5.83 4.36
N HIS A 273 19.22 5.75 3.04
CA HIS A 273 20.47 5.52 2.31
C HIS A 273 20.53 6.40 1.05
N THR A 274 21.73 6.87 0.72
CA THR A 274 22.00 7.67 -0.48
C THR A 274 23.14 7.05 -1.27
N SER A 275 23.36 7.52 -2.51
CA SER A 275 24.45 7.02 -3.37
C SER A 275 24.30 5.53 -3.69
N THR A 276 23.06 5.10 -3.89
CA THR A 276 22.69 3.73 -4.27
C THR A 276 22.72 3.63 -5.80
N ASP A 277 23.87 3.91 -6.40
CA ASP A 277 24.00 4.00 -7.85
C ASP A 277 24.20 2.61 -8.46
N PHE A 278 23.50 2.29 -9.56
CA PHE A 278 23.64 1.01 -10.25
C PHE A 278 23.19 1.10 -11.71
N SER A 279 23.55 0.08 -12.50
CA SER A 279 23.14 -0.06 -13.89
C SER A 279 22.18 -1.22 -14.09
N ILE A 280 21.26 -1.09 -15.04
CA ILE A 280 20.44 -2.20 -15.56
C ILE A 280 20.91 -2.56 -16.97
N SER A 281 20.79 -3.83 -17.32
CA SER A 281 21.21 -4.37 -18.61
C SER A 281 20.22 -5.42 -19.10
N GLU A 282 20.21 -5.65 -20.41
CA GLU A 282 19.34 -6.63 -21.05
C GLU A 282 19.51 -8.04 -20.44
N ILE A 283 18.39 -8.68 -20.10
CA ILE A 283 18.32 -10.08 -19.72
C ILE A 283 18.54 -10.92 -20.98
N GLN A 284 19.54 -11.78 -20.94
CA GLN A 284 19.84 -12.74 -22.00
C GLN A 284 19.15 -14.09 -21.69
N ASP A 285 18.69 -14.78 -22.74
CA ASP A 285 18.15 -16.16 -22.66
C ASP A 285 19.16 -17.21 -22.17
#